data_AF-M6VFU2-F1
#
_entry.id   AF-M6VFU2-F1
#
_cell.length_a   1.000
_cell.length_b   1.000
_cell.length_c   1.000
_cell.angle_alpha   90.00
_cell.angle_beta   90.00
_cell.angle_gamma   90.00
#
_symmetry.space_group_name_H-M   'P 1'
#
loop_
_entity.id
_entity.type
_entity.pdbx_description
1 polymer ?
#
loop_
_entity_poly.entity_id
_entity_poly.type
_entity_poly.pdbx_seq_one_letter_code
_entity_poly.pdbx_strand_id
1 'polypeptide(L)'
;MKNTQPVWRFVKNRLFGFVFVPFLFFSQRVFSTDFSDVYDFYKKGNYDTLVKVSRAALRREEVDYKILLLYTASEKDPEEIDKTLRSIYEKKESHPGIFYNSVFLFLERCLVLGDESSGIHWGKVFAEKGSSSVRYTEGLYTYACILYEAGNFSEAKQILAKLKEFGSIQKLIKKIKILELSIEKKMESQT
;
A
#
# COMPACT_ATOMS: atom_id res chain seq x y z
N MET A 1 -89.57 18.92 37.63
CA MET A 1 -89.43 20.30 37.10
C MET A 1 -88.52 20.26 35.88
N LYS A 2 -88.84 21.09 34.88
CA LYS A 2 -88.39 21.03 33.49
C LYS A 2 -86.97 21.58 33.27
N ASN A 3 -86.27 20.95 32.32
CA ASN A 3 -85.34 21.45 31.31
C ASN A 3 -84.35 22.57 31.61
N THR A 4 -83.07 22.25 31.36
CA THR A 4 -82.14 23.06 30.54
C THR A 4 -81.06 22.16 29.91
N GLN A 5 -80.97 22.15 28.58
CA GLN A 5 -79.86 21.57 27.79
C GLN A 5 -78.84 22.69 27.41
N PRO A 6 -77.84 22.45 26.54
CA PRO A 6 -76.57 21.77 26.78
C PRO A 6 -75.36 22.68 26.45
N VAL A 7 -74.14 22.31 26.85
CA VAL A 7 -72.93 22.96 26.31
C VAL A 7 -71.94 21.90 25.83
N TRP A 8 -71.82 21.81 24.51
CA TRP A 8 -70.71 21.13 23.83
C TRP A 8 -69.42 21.94 24.03
N ARG A 9 -68.35 21.28 24.49
CA ARG A 9 -66.98 21.71 24.21
C ARG A 9 -66.13 20.53 23.77
N PHE A 10 -65.70 20.63 22.52
CA PHE A 10 -64.72 19.78 21.85
C PHE A 10 -63.34 19.89 22.50
N VAL A 11 -62.69 18.72 22.61
CA VAL A 11 -61.24 18.42 22.45
C VAL A 11 -60.25 19.15 23.37
N LYS A 12 -59.50 18.35 24.14
CA LYS A 12 -58.13 18.71 24.50
C LYS A 12 -57.22 17.48 24.64
N ASN A 13 -56.25 17.45 23.72
CA ASN A 13 -54.87 17.00 23.85
C ASN A 13 -54.57 15.49 23.85
N ARG A 14 -53.88 14.99 22.80
CA ARG A 14 -52.40 15.05 22.57
C ARG A 14 -51.69 14.11 23.57
N LEU A 15 -50.79 13.21 23.21
CA LEU A 15 -49.92 13.07 22.04
C LEU A 15 -49.42 11.61 22.08
N PHE A 16 -49.37 10.92 20.94
CA PHE A 16 -48.54 9.73 20.77
C PHE A 16 -47.07 10.16 20.98
N GLY A 17 -46.45 9.70 22.07
CA GLY A 17 -45.03 9.89 22.31
C GLY A 17 -44.23 8.87 21.51
N PHE A 18 -43.88 9.20 20.26
CA PHE A 18 -42.73 8.59 19.61
C PHE A 18 -41.48 9.05 20.37
N VAL A 19 -40.88 8.16 21.15
CA VAL A 19 -39.53 8.36 21.68
C VAL A 19 -38.58 8.28 20.49
N PHE A 20 -38.31 9.42 19.88
CA PHE A 20 -37.12 9.63 19.06
C PHE A 20 -35.93 9.46 20.01
N VAL A 21 -35.31 8.28 20.00
CA VAL A 21 -33.94 8.14 20.51
C VAL A 21 -33.08 8.86 19.48
N PRO A 22 -32.46 10.01 19.82
CA PRO A 22 -31.44 10.56 18.94
C PRO A 22 -30.31 9.54 18.99
N PHE A 23 -30.13 8.80 17.90
CA PHE A 23 -28.92 8.03 17.65
C PHE A 23 -27.80 9.05 17.72
N LEU A 24 -27.16 9.14 18.88
CA LEU A 24 -26.03 10.01 19.13
C LEU A 24 -25.04 9.68 18.03
N PHE A 25 -24.88 10.63 17.11
CA PHE A 25 -23.81 10.66 16.15
C PHE A 25 -22.53 10.38 16.94
N PHE A 26 -22.05 9.14 16.85
CA PHE A 26 -20.64 8.84 17.02
C PHE A 26 -19.95 9.56 15.87
N SER A 27 -19.80 10.88 16.03
CA SER A 27 -18.78 11.66 15.37
C SER A 27 -17.50 10.96 15.75
N GLN A 28 -17.03 10.04 14.90
CA GLN A 28 -15.63 9.66 14.89
C GLN A 28 -14.92 10.99 14.71
N ARG A 29 -14.42 11.56 15.82
CA ARG A 29 -13.46 12.64 15.75
C ARG A 29 -12.37 12.06 14.87
N VAL A 30 -12.28 12.57 13.64
CA VAL A 30 -11.18 12.29 12.74
C VAL A 30 -10.01 13.02 13.36
N PHE A 31 -9.46 12.46 14.44
CA PHE A 31 -8.12 12.81 14.86
C PHE A 31 -7.25 12.52 13.65
N SER A 32 -6.52 13.54 13.22
CA SER A 32 -5.54 13.37 12.16
C SER A 32 -4.58 12.28 12.64
N THR A 33 -4.68 11.08 12.07
CA THR A 33 -3.69 10.03 12.30
C THR A 33 -2.33 10.58 11.93
N ASP A 34 -1.43 10.62 12.91
CA ASP A 34 -0.04 11.05 12.75
C ASP A 34 0.89 9.83 12.81
N PHE A 35 2.14 10.00 12.38
CA PHE A 35 3.11 8.90 12.36
C PHE A 35 3.32 8.26 13.74
N SER A 36 3.26 9.02 14.84
CA SER A 36 3.41 8.48 16.21
C SER A 36 2.36 7.42 16.53
N ASP A 37 1.11 7.64 16.12
CA ASP A 37 0.01 6.70 16.37
C ASP A 37 0.24 5.40 15.59
N VAL A 38 0.58 5.52 14.31
CA VAL A 38 0.88 4.39 13.42
C VAL A 38 2.05 3.58 13.97
N TYR A 39 3.10 4.27 14.41
CA TYR A 39 4.30 3.64 14.97
C TYR A 39 4.03 2.94 16.31
N ASP A 40 3.14 3.48 17.14
CA ASP A 40 2.73 2.83 18.39
C ASP A 40 1.95 1.54 18.13
N PHE A 41 1.07 1.51 17.12
CA PHE A 41 0.42 0.26 16.71
C PHE A 41 1.41 -0.75 16.16
N TYR A 42 2.41 -0.30 15.39
CA TYR A 42 3.48 -1.15 14.86
C TYR A 42 4.26 -1.84 15.98
N LYS A 43 4.74 -1.07 16.98
CA LYS A 43 5.49 -1.61 18.13
C LYS A 43 4.67 -2.60 18.95
N LYS A 44 3.35 -2.41 19.03
CA LYS A 44 2.42 -3.29 19.76
C LYS A 44 1.99 -4.53 18.95
N GLY A 45 2.44 -4.66 17.70
CA GLY A 45 2.02 -5.74 16.80
C GLY A 45 0.54 -5.67 16.38
N ASN A 46 -0.11 -4.52 16.57
CA ASN A 46 -1.52 -4.32 16.21
C ASN A 46 -1.63 -3.90 14.73
N TYR A 47 -1.24 -4.81 13.84
CA TYR A 47 -1.14 -4.55 12.41
C TYR A 47 -2.49 -4.27 11.74
N ASP A 48 -3.56 -4.92 12.18
CA ASP A 48 -4.90 -4.68 11.61
C ASP A 48 -5.37 -3.25 11.89
N THR A 49 -5.10 -2.72 13.10
CA THR A 49 -5.42 -1.31 13.42
C THR A 49 -4.48 -0.36 12.69
N LEU A 50 -3.19 -0.67 12.64
CA LEU A 50 -2.18 0.10 11.88
C LEU A 50 -2.62 0.29 10.43
N VAL A 51 -2.98 -0.79 9.75
CA VAL A 51 -3.45 -0.80 8.37
C VAL A 51 -4.67 0.10 8.22
N LYS A 52 -5.69 -0.08 9.07
CA LYS A 52 -6.93 0.69 9.01
C LYS A 52 -6.70 2.20 9.14
N VAL A 53 -5.90 2.63 10.12
CA VAL A 53 -5.64 4.06 10.33
C VAL A 53 -4.72 4.63 9.25
N SER A 54 -3.78 3.83 8.74
CA SER A 54 -2.87 4.24 7.66
C SER A 54 -3.60 4.49 6.34
N ARG A 55 -4.57 3.63 5.96
CA ARG A 55 -5.38 3.84 4.75
C ARG A 55 -6.16 5.15 4.76
N ALA A 56 -6.57 5.62 5.94
CA ALA A 56 -7.23 6.93 6.07
C ALA A 56 -6.22 8.08 5.93
N ALA A 57 -5.03 7.95 6.55
CA ALA A 57 -3.96 8.94 6.47
C ALA A 57 -3.40 9.10 5.04
N LEU A 58 -3.16 8.00 4.34
CA LEU A 58 -2.53 7.99 3.00
C LEU A 58 -3.43 8.54 1.88
N ARG A 59 -4.73 8.70 2.13
CA ARG A 59 -5.67 9.32 1.19
C ARG A 59 -5.59 10.85 1.15
N ARG A 60 -4.87 11.48 2.08
CA ARG A 60 -4.67 12.92 2.12
C ARG A 60 -3.85 13.41 0.91
N GLU A 61 -3.89 14.72 0.67
CA GLU A 61 -3.11 15.37 -0.39
C GLU A 61 -1.61 15.30 -0.08
N GLU A 62 -1.24 15.65 1.15
CA GLU A 62 0.10 15.44 1.67
C GLU A 62 0.25 14.04 2.25
N VAL A 63 1.22 13.29 1.72
CA VAL A 63 1.49 11.90 2.08
C VAL A 63 2.67 11.84 3.04
N ASP A 64 2.46 11.30 4.24
CA ASP A 64 3.56 10.88 5.11
C ASP A 64 4.09 9.51 4.64
N TYR A 65 5.26 9.53 4.00
CA TYR A 65 5.88 8.32 3.48
C TYR A 65 6.38 7.35 4.56
N LYS A 66 6.54 7.78 5.81
CA LYS A 66 6.85 6.87 6.93
C LYS A 66 5.64 6.01 7.26
N ILE A 67 4.45 6.59 7.20
CA ILE A 67 3.19 5.84 7.30
C ILE A 67 3.06 4.87 6.12
N LEU A 68 3.39 5.31 4.89
CA LEU A 68 3.36 4.44 3.71
C LEU A 68 4.26 3.21 3.87
N LEU A 69 5.47 3.41 4.40
CA LEU A 69 6.43 2.33 4.61
C LEU A 69 5.89 1.29 5.60
N LEU A 70 5.36 1.73 6.75
CA LEU A 70 4.78 0.83 7.75
C LEU A 70 3.51 0.15 7.25
N TYR A 71 2.68 0.88 6.50
CA TYR A 71 1.50 0.32 5.83
C TYR A 71 1.90 -0.80 4.88
N THR A 72 2.86 -0.56 3.99
CA THR A 72 3.33 -1.55 3.00
C THR A 72 3.89 -2.80 3.68
N ALA A 73 4.59 -2.63 4.80
CA ALA A 73 5.12 -3.73 5.59
C ALA A 73 4.04 -4.55 6.31
N SER A 74 2.89 -3.95 6.64
CA SER A 74 1.87 -4.54 7.53
C SER A 74 0.58 -4.97 6.84
N GLU A 75 0.23 -4.31 5.73
CA GLU A 75 -0.89 -4.70 4.88
C GLU A 75 -0.67 -6.13 4.40
N LYS A 76 -1.72 -6.93 4.34
CA LYS A 76 -1.67 -8.35 3.91
C LYS A 76 -2.07 -8.50 2.46
N ASP A 77 -2.98 -7.65 2.00
CA ASP A 77 -3.51 -7.68 0.64
C ASP A 77 -2.58 -6.94 -0.33
N PRO A 78 -1.91 -7.64 -1.27
CA PRO A 78 -1.02 -7.00 -2.25
C PRO A 78 -1.75 -6.05 -3.19
N GLU A 79 -3.04 -6.30 -3.51
CA GLU A 79 -3.81 -5.44 -4.41
C GLU A 79 -4.07 -4.06 -3.78
N GLU A 80 -4.34 -4.03 -2.48
CA GLU A 80 -4.52 -2.78 -1.73
C GLU A 80 -3.20 -2.01 -1.55
N ILE A 81 -2.05 -2.70 -1.56
CA ILE A 81 -0.73 -2.05 -1.63
C ILE A 81 -0.53 -1.44 -3.01
N ASP A 82 -0.73 -2.21 -4.09
CA ASP A 82 -0.57 -1.74 -5.47
C ASP A 82 -1.38 -0.48 -5.73
N LYS A 83 -2.68 -0.54 -5.42
CA LYS A 83 -3.61 0.58 -5.56
C LYS A 83 -3.17 1.82 -4.78
N THR A 84 -2.68 1.63 -3.54
CA THR A 84 -2.20 2.73 -2.71
C THR A 84 -0.94 3.36 -3.30
N LEU A 85 0.02 2.54 -3.73
CA LEU A 85 1.25 3.02 -4.37
C LEU A 85 0.95 3.76 -5.67
N ARG A 86 0.06 3.23 -6.53
CA ARG A 86 -0.37 3.89 -7.78
C ARG A 86 -1.00 5.24 -7.51
N SER A 87 -1.97 5.28 -6.60
CA SER A 87 -2.66 6.52 -6.23
C SER A 87 -1.71 7.58 -5.67
N ILE A 88 -0.66 7.19 -4.94
CA ILE A 88 0.35 8.13 -4.44
C ILE A 88 1.29 8.56 -5.57
N TYR A 89 1.74 7.62 -6.40
CA TYR A 89 2.67 7.85 -7.50
C TYR A 89 2.12 8.82 -8.53
N GLU A 90 0.83 8.70 -8.87
CA GLU A 90 0.19 9.55 -9.89
C GLU A 90 -0.01 11.01 -9.43
N LYS A 91 0.07 11.30 -8.13
CA LYS A 91 -0.13 12.65 -7.60
C LYS A 91 1.05 13.59 -7.88
N LYS A 92 2.25 13.07 -8.10
CA LYS A 92 3.49 13.88 -8.22
C LYS A 92 4.43 13.30 -9.25
N GLU A 93 5.20 14.15 -9.91
CA GLU A 93 6.20 13.70 -10.89
C GLU A 93 7.38 12.96 -10.25
N SER A 94 7.70 13.32 -9.00
CA SER A 94 8.82 12.77 -8.23
C SER A 94 8.45 12.49 -6.77
N HIS A 95 9.15 11.52 -6.19
CA HIS A 95 8.95 11.05 -4.82
C HIS A 95 10.29 10.89 -4.09
N PRO A 96 10.32 11.05 -2.75
CA PRO A 96 11.54 10.85 -1.97
C PRO A 96 11.94 9.37 -1.88
N GLY A 97 13.19 9.09 -1.52
CA GLY A 97 13.71 7.72 -1.41
C GLY A 97 12.90 6.77 -0.53
N ILE A 98 12.22 7.29 0.51
CA ILE A 98 11.35 6.49 1.38
C ILE A 98 10.09 5.94 0.66
N PHE A 99 9.60 6.63 -0.37
CA PHE A 99 8.57 6.07 -1.25
C PHE A 99 9.10 4.84 -1.97
N TYR A 100 10.28 4.94 -2.57
CA TYR A 100 10.90 3.82 -3.28
C TYR A 100 11.31 2.70 -2.32
N ASN A 101 11.65 2.98 -1.07
CA ASN A 101 11.81 1.93 -0.06
C ASN A 101 10.50 1.13 0.16
N SER A 102 9.33 1.78 0.04
CA SER A 102 8.03 1.11 0.10
C SER A 102 7.79 0.29 -1.17
N VAL A 103 8.12 0.84 -2.34
CA VAL A 103 8.08 0.09 -3.62
C VAL A 103 8.98 -1.16 -3.56
N PHE A 104 10.17 -1.06 -2.97
CA PHE A 104 11.06 -2.22 -2.76
C PHE A 104 10.40 -3.33 -1.94
N LEU A 105 9.75 -2.99 -0.81
CA LEU A 105 9.01 -3.97 -0.01
C LEU A 105 7.88 -4.62 -0.82
N PHE A 106 7.22 -3.84 -1.68
CA PHE A 106 6.19 -4.38 -2.55
C PHE A 106 6.76 -5.31 -3.63
N LEU A 107 7.90 -4.99 -4.23
CA LEU A 107 8.59 -5.87 -5.18
C LEU A 107 8.98 -7.22 -4.55
N GLU A 108 9.50 -7.22 -3.32
CA GLU A 108 9.78 -8.47 -2.60
C GLU A 108 8.52 -9.32 -2.46
N ARG A 109 7.38 -8.67 -2.18
CA ARG A 109 6.10 -9.37 -2.07
C ARG A 109 5.59 -9.90 -3.41
N CYS A 110 5.67 -9.11 -4.48
CA CYS A 110 5.31 -9.56 -5.82
C CYS A 110 6.09 -10.80 -6.21
N LEU A 111 7.41 -10.81 -5.96
CA LEU A 111 8.26 -11.97 -6.23
C LEU A 111 7.82 -13.21 -5.42
N VAL A 112 7.54 -13.04 -4.12
CA VAL A 112 7.13 -14.17 -3.26
C VAL A 112 5.76 -14.73 -3.66
N LEU A 113 4.82 -13.86 -4.07
CA LEU A 113 3.47 -14.26 -4.45
C LEU A 113 3.33 -14.66 -5.92
N GLY A 114 4.38 -14.50 -6.74
CA GLY A 114 4.31 -14.73 -8.18
C GLY A 114 3.45 -13.71 -8.92
N ASP A 115 3.25 -12.50 -8.36
CA ASP A 115 2.56 -11.41 -9.06
C ASP A 115 3.53 -10.69 -10.01
N GLU A 116 3.77 -11.35 -11.15
CA GLU A 116 4.66 -10.86 -12.19
C GLU A 116 4.17 -9.55 -12.80
N SER A 117 2.85 -9.35 -12.93
CA SER A 117 2.28 -8.16 -13.57
C SER A 117 2.57 -6.89 -12.77
N SER A 118 2.22 -6.88 -11.48
CA SER A 118 2.52 -5.76 -10.60
C SER A 118 4.02 -5.62 -10.38
N GLY A 119 4.72 -6.74 -10.24
CA GLY A 119 6.17 -6.79 -10.08
C GLY A 119 6.93 -6.16 -11.25
N ILE A 120 6.52 -6.43 -12.49
CA ILE A 120 7.11 -5.83 -13.69
C ILE A 120 6.81 -4.33 -13.74
N HIS A 121 5.56 -3.94 -13.48
CA HIS A 121 5.17 -2.53 -13.50
C HIS A 121 6.01 -1.70 -12.51
N TRP A 122 6.04 -2.11 -11.24
CA TRP A 122 6.79 -1.39 -10.21
C TRP A 122 8.29 -1.55 -10.37
N GLY A 123 8.75 -2.66 -10.95
CA GLY A 123 10.16 -2.90 -11.22
C GLY A 123 10.73 -1.90 -12.20
N LYS A 124 10.00 -1.59 -13.27
CA LYS A 124 10.35 -0.52 -14.24
C LYS A 124 10.42 0.85 -13.56
N VAL A 125 9.36 1.22 -12.85
CA VAL A 125 9.30 2.49 -12.09
C VAL A 125 10.47 2.61 -11.12
N PHE A 126 10.78 1.54 -10.40
CA PHE A 126 11.88 1.50 -9.44
C PHE A 126 13.24 1.59 -10.14
N ALA A 127 13.45 0.88 -11.25
CA ALA A 127 14.70 0.91 -11.99
C ALA A 127 15.03 2.29 -12.58
N GLU A 128 13.99 3.04 -12.99
CA GLU A 128 14.11 4.36 -13.59
C GLU A 128 14.24 5.48 -12.55
N LYS A 129 13.39 5.46 -11.51
CA LYS A 129 13.25 6.60 -10.57
C LYS A 129 13.68 6.29 -9.14
N GLY A 130 13.98 5.03 -8.82
CA GLY A 130 14.23 4.54 -7.46
C GLY A 130 15.67 4.68 -6.94
N SER A 131 16.57 5.36 -7.66
CA SER A 131 18.00 5.48 -7.28
C SER A 131 18.25 6.13 -5.92
N SER A 132 17.28 6.90 -5.41
CA SER A 132 17.30 7.50 -4.06
C SER A 132 16.94 6.52 -2.93
N SER A 133 16.51 5.29 -3.26
CA SER A 133 16.25 4.23 -2.28
C SER A 133 17.57 3.70 -1.70
N VAL A 134 17.58 3.48 -0.38
CA VAL A 134 18.70 2.80 0.29
C VAL A 134 18.78 1.30 -0.05
N ARG A 135 17.78 0.79 -0.76
CA ARG A 135 17.65 -0.61 -1.21
C ARG A 135 17.74 -0.70 -2.74
N TYR A 136 18.28 0.30 -3.41
CA TYR A 136 18.25 0.36 -4.88
C TYR A 136 18.90 -0.86 -5.54
N THR A 137 20.08 -1.28 -5.06
CA THR A 137 20.76 -2.47 -5.60
C THR A 137 19.98 -3.75 -5.35
N GLU A 138 19.42 -3.94 -4.15
CA GLU A 138 18.60 -5.10 -3.82
C GLU A 138 17.29 -5.11 -4.61
N GLY A 139 16.69 -3.94 -4.83
CA GLY A 139 15.45 -3.80 -5.60
C GLY A 139 15.65 -4.06 -7.09
N LEU A 140 16.75 -3.60 -7.68
CA LEU A 140 17.12 -3.96 -9.05
C LEU A 140 17.35 -5.47 -9.21
N TYR A 141 18.03 -6.10 -8.24
CA TYR A 141 18.18 -7.56 -8.24
C TYR A 141 16.83 -8.28 -8.10
N THR A 142 15.94 -7.80 -7.23
CA THR A 142 14.58 -8.34 -7.05
C THR A 142 13.77 -8.21 -8.34
N TYR A 143 13.88 -7.07 -9.04
CA TYR A 143 13.24 -6.87 -10.34
C TYR A 143 13.78 -7.85 -11.39
N ALA A 144 15.09 -8.09 -11.43
CA ALA A 144 15.67 -9.09 -12.33
C ALA A 144 15.14 -10.51 -12.05
N CYS A 145 14.92 -10.88 -10.78
CA CYS A 145 14.27 -12.15 -10.44
C CYS A 145 12.82 -12.20 -10.96
N ILE A 146 12.04 -11.14 -10.80
CA ILE A 146 10.66 -11.08 -11.30
C ILE A 146 10.63 -11.25 -12.82
N LEU A 147 11.54 -10.58 -13.54
CA LEU A 147 11.67 -10.72 -14.99
C LEU A 147 12.06 -12.15 -15.41
N TYR A 148 12.91 -12.81 -14.61
CA TYR A 148 13.26 -14.21 -14.84
C TYR A 148 12.06 -15.15 -14.69
N GLU A 149 11.28 -15.01 -13.61
CA GLU A 149 10.08 -15.83 -13.38
C GLU A 149 9.05 -15.63 -14.50
N ALA A 150 8.87 -14.38 -14.94
CA ALA A 150 8.00 -14.02 -16.07
C ALA A 150 8.52 -14.43 -17.46
N GLY A 151 9.68 -15.11 -17.54
CA GLY A 151 10.30 -15.53 -18.80
C GLY A 151 10.91 -14.40 -19.64
N ASN A 152 10.97 -13.18 -19.12
CA ASN A 152 11.54 -12.02 -19.81
C ASN A 152 13.07 -11.95 -19.60
N PHE A 153 13.75 -12.95 -20.12
CA PHE A 153 15.18 -13.20 -19.92
C PHE A 153 16.10 -12.09 -20.46
N SER A 154 15.72 -11.47 -21.59
CA SER A 154 16.51 -10.41 -22.22
C SER A 154 16.57 -9.17 -21.33
N GLU A 155 15.40 -8.73 -20.82
CA GLU A 155 15.32 -7.59 -19.91
C GLU A 155 16.00 -7.90 -18.57
N ALA A 156 15.85 -9.14 -18.05
CA ALA A 156 16.53 -9.57 -16.83
C ALA A 156 18.06 -9.41 -16.96
N LYS A 157 18.65 -9.84 -18.08
CA LYS A 157 20.10 -9.68 -18.36
C LYS A 157 20.52 -8.21 -18.41
N GLN A 158 19.71 -7.34 -19.02
CA GLN A 158 20.00 -5.90 -19.06
C GLN A 158 20.03 -5.28 -17.66
N ILE A 159 19.08 -5.63 -16.80
CA ILE A 159 19.05 -5.17 -15.41
C ILE A 159 20.27 -5.68 -14.63
N LEU A 160 20.66 -6.94 -14.80
CA LEU A 160 21.85 -7.49 -14.14
C LEU A 160 23.15 -6.84 -14.62
N ALA A 161 23.25 -6.51 -15.91
CA ALA A 161 24.39 -5.77 -16.46
C ALA A 161 24.49 -4.37 -15.84
N LYS A 162 23.38 -3.61 -15.82
CA LYS A 162 23.28 -2.31 -15.15
C LYS A 162 23.67 -2.40 -13.67
N LEU A 163 23.23 -3.46 -12.99
CA LEU A 163 23.53 -3.66 -11.58
C LEU A 163 25.05 -3.83 -11.32
N LYS A 164 25.79 -4.45 -12.25
CA LYS A 164 27.24 -4.63 -12.13
C LYS A 164 28.05 -3.33 -12.22
N GLU A 165 27.46 -2.25 -12.73
CA GLU A 165 28.11 -0.93 -12.78
C GLU A 165 28.21 -0.27 -11.40
N PHE A 166 27.44 -0.74 -10.40
CA PHE A 166 27.46 -0.19 -9.05
C PHE A 166 28.53 -0.87 -8.18
N GLY A 167 29.37 -0.06 -7.52
CA GLY A 167 30.43 -0.57 -6.62
C GLY A 167 29.93 -1.27 -5.34
N SER A 168 28.66 -1.10 -4.97
CA SER A 168 28.05 -1.64 -3.74
C SER A 168 27.55 -3.09 -3.83
N ILE A 169 27.83 -3.80 -4.94
CA ILE A 169 27.25 -5.13 -5.22
C ILE A 169 27.91 -6.32 -4.50
N GLN A 170 28.91 -6.11 -3.64
CA GLN A 170 29.72 -7.22 -3.08
C GLN A 170 28.86 -8.35 -2.47
N LYS A 171 27.75 -8.00 -1.82
CA LYS A 171 26.80 -8.97 -1.22
C LYS A 171 25.95 -9.74 -2.24
N LEU A 172 25.82 -9.22 -3.47
CA LEU A 172 24.97 -9.74 -4.53
C LEU A 172 25.74 -10.46 -5.63
N ILE A 173 27.08 -10.33 -5.74
CA ILE A 173 27.89 -10.93 -6.82
C ILE A 173 27.57 -12.41 -7.05
N LYS A 174 27.54 -13.21 -5.98
CA LYS A 174 27.23 -14.65 -6.09
C LYS A 174 25.80 -14.89 -6.60
N LYS A 175 24.84 -14.11 -6.10
CA LYS A 175 23.42 -14.22 -6.48
C LYS A 175 23.19 -13.83 -7.95
N ILE A 176 23.82 -12.75 -8.39
CA ILE A 176 23.81 -12.30 -9.80
C ILE A 176 24.32 -13.41 -10.70
N LYS A 177 25.49 -13.99 -10.39
CA LYS A 177 26.08 -15.05 -11.21
C LYS A 177 25.20 -16.30 -11.28
N ILE A 178 24.54 -16.67 -10.19
CA ILE A 178 23.58 -17.80 -10.17
C ILE A 178 22.39 -17.50 -11.10
N LEU A 179 21.84 -16.29 -11.03
CA LEU A 179 20.70 -15.91 -11.87
C LEU A 179 21.08 -15.86 -13.36
N GLU A 180 22.27 -15.35 -13.71
CA GLU A 180 22.76 -15.33 -15.09
C GLU A 180 22.87 -16.74 -15.69
N LEU A 181 23.50 -17.67 -14.97
CA LEU A 181 23.59 -19.08 -15.39
C LEU A 181 22.20 -19.73 -15.53
N SER A 182 21.27 -19.36 -14.65
CA SER A 182 19.89 -19.87 -14.69
C SER A 182 19.14 -19.34 -15.91
N ILE A 183 19.38 -18.09 -16.30
CA ILE A 183 18.84 -17.49 -17.53
C ILE A 183 19.41 -18.19 -18.75
N GLU A 184 20.74 -18.36 -18.84
CA GLU A 184 21.41 -19.01 -19.97
C GLU A 184 20.86 -20.42 -20.21
N LYS A 185 20.78 -21.23 -19.15
CA LYS A 185 20.22 -22.58 -19.21
C LYS A 185 18.77 -22.61 -19.71
N LYS A 186 17.93 -21.65 -19.28
CA LYS A 186 16.53 -21.58 -19.71
C LYS A 186 16.41 -21.16 -21.18
N MET A 187 17.23 -20.21 -21.63
CA MET A 187 17.25 -19.78 -23.02
C MET A 187 17.71 -20.90 -23.96
N GLU A 188 18.76 -21.65 -23.60
CA GLU A 188 19.23 -22.82 -24.38
C GLU A 188 18.16 -23.91 -24.50
N SER A 189 17.34 -24.10 -23.46
CA SER A 189 16.25 -25.09 -23.48
C SER A 189 15.05 -24.70 -24.36
N GLN A 190 14.99 -23.44 -24.82
CA GLN A 190 13.91 -22.93 -25.67
C GLN A 190 14.29 -22.84 -27.16
N THR A 191 15.57 -23.08 -27.49
CA THR A 191 16.11 -23.19 -28.86
C THR A 191 16.20 -24.64 -29.31
#